data_AF-A0A231PL44-F1
#
_entry.id   AF-A0A231PL44-F1
#
_cell.length_a   1.000
_cell.length_b   1.000
_cell.length_c   1.000
_cell.angle_alpha   90.00
_cell.angle_beta   90.00
_cell.angle_gamma   90.00
#
_symmetry.space_group_name_H-M   'P 1'
#
loop_
_entity.id
_entity.type
_entity.pdbx_description
1 polymer ?
#
loop_
_entity_poly.entity_id
_entity_poly.type
_entity_poly.pdbx_seq_one_letter_code
_entity_poly.pdbx_strand_id
1 'polypeptide(L)'
;MNHPAPHPLAGRTVTVTAALNGHLPSEHEFTVEDWNDRVFGQSWMTMQGHPASLMYAMRSAVASLPPDNEVVYGKVGGLGHLVHVNEIKDGIA
;
A
#
# COMPACT_ATOMS: atom_id res chain seq x y z
N MET A 1 0.77 3.90 -15.05
CA MET A 1 0.00 2.75 -15.57
C MET A 1 -1.12 2.47 -14.58
N ASN A 2 -2.37 2.29 -15.04
CA ASN A 2 -3.50 2.00 -14.15
C ASN A 2 -3.89 0.52 -14.31
N HIS A 3 -4.27 -0.12 -13.21
CA HIS A 3 -4.64 -1.53 -13.13
C HIS A 3 -6.07 -1.74 -13.66
N PRO A 4 -6.26 -2.53 -14.73
CA PRO A 4 -7.57 -2.74 -15.33
C PRO A 4 -8.47 -3.68 -14.50
N ALA A 5 -7.86 -4.55 -13.68
CA ALA A 5 -8.56 -5.54 -12.86
C ALA A 5 -8.37 -5.24 -11.35
N PRO A 6 -9.30 -5.66 -10.49
CA PRO A 6 -9.12 -5.61 -9.04
C PRO A 6 -7.89 -6.39 -8.58
N HIS A 7 -7.31 -5.98 -7.47
CA HIS A 7 -6.25 -6.71 -6.80
C HIS A 7 -6.76 -8.11 -6.38
N PRO A 8 -6.00 -9.20 -6.57
CA PRO A 8 -6.44 -10.55 -6.19
C PRO A 8 -6.83 -10.71 -4.71
N LEU A 9 -6.25 -9.86 -3.85
CA LEU A 9 -6.52 -9.80 -2.41
C LEU A 9 -7.50 -8.70 -2.01
N ALA A 10 -8.14 -7.99 -2.95
CA ALA A 10 -9.13 -6.96 -2.64
C ALA A 10 -10.23 -7.48 -1.71
N GLY A 11 -10.51 -6.73 -0.63
CA GLY A 11 -11.46 -7.09 0.43
C GLY A 11 -10.94 -8.11 1.43
N ARG A 12 -9.69 -8.58 1.33
CA ARG A 12 -9.08 -9.55 2.27
C ARG A 12 -8.15 -8.85 3.25
N THR A 13 -8.08 -9.39 4.47
CA THR A 13 -7.04 -9.05 5.44
C THR A 13 -5.82 -9.94 5.20
N VAL A 14 -4.67 -9.31 5.07
CA VAL A 14 -3.36 -9.97 4.88
C VAL A 14 -2.36 -9.45 5.89
N THR A 15 -1.28 -10.20 6.07
CA THR A 15 -0.16 -9.72 6.89
C THR A 15 0.84 -8.96 6.03
N VAL A 16 1.19 -7.74 6.46
CA VAL A 16 2.25 -6.93 5.82
C VAL A 16 3.36 -6.68 6.81
N THR A 17 4.60 -6.57 6.33
CA THR A 17 5.74 -6.15 7.16
C THR A 17 6.26 -4.81 6.65
N ALA A 18 5.87 -3.74 7.33
CA ALA A 18 6.18 -2.39 6.91
C ALA A 18 6.17 -1.41 8.09
N ALA A 19 6.90 -0.30 7.96
CA ALA A 19 6.92 0.80 8.92
C ALA A 19 5.70 1.73 8.76
N LEU A 20 4.48 1.21 8.92
CA LEU A 20 3.25 1.95 8.59
C LEU A 20 2.94 3.14 9.52
N ASN A 21 3.45 3.09 10.76
CA ASN A 21 3.21 4.09 11.80
C ASN A 21 4.50 4.85 12.20
N GLY A 22 5.46 4.99 11.29
CA GLY A 22 6.70 5.75 11.54
C GLY A 22 7.68 5.11 12.54
N HIS A 23 7.52 3.81 12.79
CA HIS A 23 8.41 3.01 13.65
C HIS A 23 9.28 2.07 12.82
N LEU A 24 10.01 1.17 13.46
CA LEU A 24 10.68 0.04 12.80
C LEU A 24 9.66 -0.82 12.02
N PRO A 25 10.08 -1.52 10.95
CA PRO A 25 9.22 -2.46 10.26
C PRO A 25 8.64 -3.50 11.22
N SER A 26 7.31 -3.62 11.25
CA SER A 26 6.58 -4.58 12.08
C SER A 26 5.45 -5.23 11.29
N GLU A 27 4.95 -6.36 11.81
CA GLU A 27 3.80 -7.04 11.23
C GLU A 27 2.50 -6.30 11.55
N HIS A 28 1.65 -6.15 10.54
CA HIS A 28 0.35 -5.52 10.66
C HIS A 28 -0.71 -6.33 9.91
N GLU A 29 -1.89 -6.47 10.52
CA GLU A 29 -3.09 -6.90 9.81
C GLU A 29 -3.58 -5.74 8.94
N PHE A 30 -3.51 -5.94 7.63
CA PHE A 30 -3.85 -4.95 6.61
C PHE A 30 -5.01 -5.46 5.77
N THR A 31 -6.15 -4.78 5.84
CA THR A 31 -7.30 -5.07 4.98
C THR A 31 -7.11 -4.34 3.66
N VAL A 32 -6.83 -5.10 2.60
CA VAL A 32 -6.64 -4.59 1.23
C VAL A 32 -7.99 -4.08 0.72
N GLU A 33 -8.05 -2.83 0.27
CA GLU A 33 -9.22 -2.33 -0.45
C GLU A 33 -9.11 -2.68 -1.93
N ASP A 34 -8.13 -2.12 -2.63
CA ASP A 34 -7.80 -2.44 -4.02
C ASP A 34 -6.43 -1.81 -4.36
N TRP A 35 -6.02 -1.90 -5.63
CA TRP A 35 -4.96 -1.08 -6.19
C TRP A 35 -5.22 0.41 -5.92
N ASN A 36 -4.19 1.14 -5.48
CA ASN A 36 -4.28 2.57 -5.18
C ASN A 36 -4.90 3.37 -6.34
N ASP A 37 -4.47 3.09 -7.57
CA ASP A 37 -4.94 3.79 -8.76
C ASP A 37 -6.39 3.47 -9.14
N ARG A 38 -6.95 2.35 -8.66
CA ARG A 38 -8.39 2.06 -8.80
C ARG A 38 -9.21 2.75 -7.71
N VAL A 39 -8.69 2.82 -6.48
CA VAL A 39 -9.36 3.49 -5.37
C VAL A 39 -9.43 5.01 -5.59
N PHE A 40 -8.31 5.62 -5.98
CA PHE A 40 -8.20 7.08 -6.11
C PHE A 40 -8.23 7.60 -7.55
N GLY A 41 -8.29 6.70 -8.54
CA GLY A 41 -8.27 7.04 -9.97
C GLY A 41 -6.93 7.57 -10.48
N GLN A 42 -5.86 7.47 -9.68
CA GLN A 42 -4.57 8.09 -9.98
C GLN A 42 -3.39 7.38 -9.27
N SER A 43 -2.17 7.61 -9.74
CA SER A 43 -0.97 7.09 -9.09
C SER A 43 -0.78 7.68 -7.69
N TRP A 44 -0.18 6.91 -6.77
CA TRP A 44 0.19 7.42 -5.46
C TRP A 44 1.12 8.63 -5.55
N MET A 45 1.97 8.68 -6.59
CA MET A 45 2.89 9.79 -6.85
C MET A 45 2.16 11.10 -7.16
N THR A 46 0.91 11.04 -7.65
CA THR A 46 0.12 12.22 -7.99
C THR A 46 -0.89 12.60 -6.90
N MET A 47 -1.02 11.80 -5.83
CA MET A 47 -1.91 12.04 -4.69
C MET A 47 -1.37 13.11 -3.73
N GLN A 48 -1.24 14.34 -4.24
CA GLN A 48 -0.76 15.48 -3.45
C GLN A 48 -1.72 15.79 -2.28
N GLY A 49 -1.14 16.06 -1.12
CA GLY A 49 -1.90 16.39 0.10
C GLY A 49 -2.56 15.19 0.79
N HIS A 50 -2.43 13.97 0.27
CA HIS A 50 -2.97 12.77 0.93
C HIS A 50 -1.96 12.20 1.95
N PRO A 51 -2.31 12.11 3.25
CA PRO A 51 -1.37 11.66 4.28
C PRO A 51 -0.77 10.27 4.01
N ALA A 52 -1.58 9.33 3.51
CA ALA A 52 -1.09 7.99 3.19
C ALA A 52 -0.04 7.98 2.06
N SER A 53 -0.15 8.90 1.09
CA SER A 53 0.84 9.03 0.01
C SER A 53 2.15 9.61 0.54
N LEU A 54 2.09 10.66 1.36
CA LEU A 54 3.29 11.25 1.95
C LEU A 54 4.05 10.24 2.84
N MET A 55 3.33 9.54 3.72
CA MET A 55 3.93 8.52 4.59
C MET A 55 4.53 7.37 3.78
N TYR A 56 3.86 6.96 2.71
CA TYR A 56 4.37 5.94 1.81
C TYR A 56 5.62 6.41 1.05
N ALA A 57 5.62 7.62 0.51
CA ALA A 57 6.76 8.17 -0.22
C ALA A 57 8.03 8.26 0.65
N MET A 58 7.88 8.67 1.92
CA MET A 58 9.00 8.67 2.87
C MET A 58 9.48 7.24 3.17
N ARG A 59 8.55 6.30 3.34
CA ARG A 59 8.89 4.90 3.65
C ARG A 59 9.54 4.18 2.46
N SER A 60 9.00 4.34 1.26
CA SER A 60 9.48 3.65 0.05
C SER A 60 10.92 4.05 -0.28
N ALA A 61 11.29 5.30 -0.04
CA ALA A 61 12.67 5.76 -0.18
C ALA A 61 13.62 5.08 0.82
N VAL A 62 13.21 4.94 2.09
CA VAL A 62 14.04 4.29 3.13
C VAL A 62 14.13 2.77 2.90
N ALA A 63 13.02 2.13 2.54
CA ALA A 63 12.94 0.70 2.28
C ALA A 63 13.44 0.29 0.89
N SER A 64 13.88 1.26 0.06
CA SER A 64 14.32 1.03 -1.33
C SER A 64 13.29 0.25 -2.17
N LEU A 65 12.01 0.56 -2.00
CA LEU A 65 10.93 -0.08 -2.76
C LEU A 65 10.90 0.43 -4.20
N PRO A 66 10.46 -0.40 -5.16
CA PRO A 66 10.27 0.02 -6.54
C PRO A 66 9.38 1.27 -6.66
N PRO A 67 9.76 2.26 -7.49
CA PRO A 67 8.96 3.45 -7.74
C PRO A 67 7.94 3.18 -8.86
N ASP A 68 7.11 2.15 -8.71
CA ASP A 68 6.06 1.79 -9.67
C ASP A 68 4.66 1.97 -9.05
N ASN A 69 3.63 1.49 -9.75
CA ASN A 69 2.24 1.57 -9.30
C ASN A 69 1.73 0.28 -8.66
N GLU A 70 2.58 -0.72 -8.39
CA GLU A 70 2.22 -1.97 -7.70
C GLU A 70 1.99 -1.74 -6.20
N VAL A 71 1.08 -0.81 -5.91
CA VAL A 71 0.77 -0.26 -4.61
C VAL A 71 -0.72 -0.42 -4.38
N VAL A 72 -1.06 -1.06 -3.26
CA VAL A 72 -2.43 -1.23 -2.81
C VAL A 72 -2.76 -0.20 -1.74
N TYR A 73 -4.01 0.27 -1.74
CA TYR A 73 -4.57 0.99 -0.63
C TYR A 73 -5.36 0.04 0.27
N GLY A 74 -5.29 0.27 1.57
CA GLY A 74 -5.99 -0.53 2.55
C GLY A 74 -5.90 0.06 3.93
N LYS A 75 -6.38 -0.70 4.92
CA LYS A 75 -6.55 -0.21 6.29
C LYS A 75 -5.86 -1.08 7.33
N VAL A 76 -5.25 -0.43 8.32
CA VAL A 76 -4.79 -1.05 9.57
C VAL A 76 -5.54 -0.37 10.71
N GLY A 77 -6.32 -1.12 11.49
CA GLY A 77 -7.09 -0.54 12.60
C GLY A 77 -8.02 0.62 12.19
N GLY A 78 -8.48 0.65 10.94
CA GLY A 78 -9.32 1.72 10.38
C GLY A 78 -8.55 2.91 9.75
N LEU A 79 -7.24 2.99 9.92
CA LEU A 79 -6.39 4.02 9.29
C LEU A 79 -5.95 3.59 7.90
N GLY A 80 -6.04 4.51 6.93
CA GLY A 80 -5.67 4.26 5.54
C GLY A 80 -4.16 4.31 5.31
N HIS A 81 -3.61 3.26 4.71
CA HIS A 81 -2.20 3.15 4.35
C HIS A 81 -2.04 2.68 2.90
N LEU A 82 -0.93 3.08 2.29
CA LEU A 82 -0.45 2.49 1.05
C LEU A 82 0.64 1.48 1.35
N VAL A 83 0.64 0.37 0.61
CA VAL A 83 1.58 -0.74 0.77
C VAL A 83 1.98 -1.25 -0.61
N HIS A 84 3.27 -1.47 -0.84
CA HIS A 84 3.76 -2.11 -2.06
C HIS A 84 3.51 -3.62 -1.98
N VAL A 85 3.23 -4.29 -3.11
CA VAL A 85 2.97 -5.75 -3.12
C VAL A 85 4.10 -6.58 -2.48
N ASN A 86 5.37 -6.20 -2.69
CA ASN A 86 6.55 -6.77 -2.02
C ASN A 86 6.53 -6.74 -0.47
N GLU A 87 5.74 -5.85 0.14
CA GLU A 87 5.59 -5.77 1.59
C GLU A 87 4.53 -6.75 2.14
N ILE A 88 3.75 -7.40 1.26
CA ILE A 88 2.71 -8.38 1.61
C ILE A 88 3.34 -9.78 1.76
N LYS A 89 3.17 -10.39 2.94
CA LYS A 89 3.69 -11.73 3.24
C LYS A 89 2.87 -12.86 2.62
N ASP A 90 1.57 -12.65 2.50
CA ASP A 90 0.66 -13.57 1.83
C ASP A 90 0.85 -13.43 0.32
N GLY A 91 1.92 -14.06 -0.17
CA GLY A 91 2.34 -14.02 -1.56
C GLY A 91 1.17 -14.30 -2.50
N ILE A 92 0.99 -13.43 -3.47
CA ILE A 92 0.24 -13.77 -4.67
C ILE A 92 1.16 -14.70 -5.45
N ALA A 93 0.96 -16.01 -5.27
CA ALA A 93 1.60 -17.04 -6.09
C ALA A 93 1.10 -16.97 -7.54
#